data_AF-A0A286IKA8-F1
#
_entry.id   AF-A0A286IKA8-F1
#
_cell.length_a   1.000
_cell.length_b   1.000
_cell.length_c   1.000
_cell.angle_alpha   90.00
_cell.angle_beta   90.00
_cell.angle_gamma   90.00
#
_symmetry.space_group_name_H-M   'P 1'
#
loop_
_entity.id
_entity.type
_entity.pdbx_description
1 polymer ?
#
loop_
_entity_poly.entity_id
_entity_poly.type
_entity_poly.pdbx_seq_one_letter_code
_entity_poly.pdbx_strand_id
1 'polypeptide(L)'
;MKHLVIAISTIFLMTFSACNTSQTEMEENTEELMSDLNEEKEELQAELNAAMAKLDMKMEKLSNDIENATDENQTKLENELEDLKVKRSKLSMELEEIANETEESWADFKSTVRSELKALDEAIFPNE
;
A
#
# COMPACT_ATOMS: atom_id res chain seq x y z
N MET A 1 -10.13 45.03 69.73
CA MET A 1 -9.59 43.79 70.34
C MET A 1 -10.72 42.85 70.70
N LYS A 2 -11.05 41.93 69.79
CA LYS A 2 -11.65 40.63 70.10
C LYS A 2 -11.01 39.65 69.12
N HIS A 3 -10.08 38.87 69.68
CA HIS A 3 -9.46 37.69 69.10
C HIS A 3 -10.56 36.72 68.65
N LEU A 4 -10.51 36.19 67.42
CA LEU A 4 -9.68 35.05 66.98
C LEU A 4 -10.47 33.74 67.17
N VAL A 5 -10.42 32.90 66.12
CA VAL A 5 -10.93 31.52 66.01
C VAL A 5 -12.44 31.47 65.74
N ILE A 6 -12.89 31.10 64.54
CA ILE A 6 -13.17 29.74 64.01
C ILE A 6 -13.42 29.95 62.48
N ALA A 7 -12.99 29.18 61.47
CA ALA A 7 -12.39 27.85 61.29
C ALA A 7 -11.42 27.95 60.09
N ILE A 8 -10.20 27.41 60.14
CA ILE A 8 -9.84 26.05 59.71
C ILE A 8 -10.60 25.62 58.45
N SER A 9 -9.96 25.72 57.29
CA SER A 9 -9.53 24.53 56.54
C SER A 9 -8.98 24.93 55.17
N THR A 10 -7.68 25.18 55.14
CA THR A 10 -6.87 25.10 53.93
C THR A 10 -6.93 23.66 53.43
N ILE A 11 -7.66 23.39 52.35
CA ILE A 11 -7.44 22.19 51.54
C ILE A 11 -7.30 22.65 50.10
N PHE A 12 -6.11 23.17 49.83
CA PHE A 12 -5.48 23.06 48.53
C PHE A 12 -4.77 21.71 48.53
N LEU A 13 -5.45 20.67 48.05
CA LEU A 13 -4.84 19.37 47.74
C LEU A 13 -4.79 19.24 46.22
N MET A 14 -3.65 19.62 45.65
CA MET A 14 -3.19 19.04 44.40
C MET A 14 -3.07 17.53 44.61
N THR A 15 -3.94 16.75 43.98
CA THR A 15 -3.73 15.31 43.78
C THR A 15 -4.09 14.94 42.35
N PHE A 16 -3.33 15.46 41.39
CA PHE A 16 -3.10 14.71 40.16
C PHE A 16 -2.02 13.68 40.48
N SER A 17 -2.44 12.52 40.99
CA SER A 17 -1.61 11.34 41.09
C SER A 17 -2.24 10.23 40.24
N ALA A 18 -1.37 9.58 39.48
CA ALA A 18 -1.59 8.44 38.59
C ALA A 18 -2.15 8.75 37.19
N CYS A 19 -1.29 9.28 36.33
CA CYS A 19 -1.28 8.90 34.91
C CYS A 19 0.18 8.71 34.50
N ASN A 20 0.74 7.53 34.78
CA ASN A 20 2.13 7.18 34.42
C ASN A 20 2.21 5.72 33.92
N THR A 21 1.13 5.25 33.27
CA THR A 21 0.99 3.89 32.72
C THR A 21 0.19 3.93 31.41
N SER A 22 0.43 4.95 30.58
CA SER A 22 -0.34 5.14 29.33
C SER A 22 0.49 5.65 28.16
N GLN A 23 1.79 5.84 28.37
CA GLN A 23 2.73 6.24 27.31
C GLN A 23 3.45 5.03 26.70
N THR A 24 3.90 4.07 27.52
CA THR A 24 4.59 2.88 27.04
C THR A 24 3.71 1.95 26.19
N GLU A 25 2.46 1.70 26.59
CA GLU A 25 1.56 0.85 25.80
C GLU A 25 1.12 1.51 24.47
N MET A 26 1.10 2.84 24.41
CA MET A 26 0.72 3.57 23.20
C MET A 26 1.88 3.69 22.20
N GLU A 27 3.12 3.78 22.70
CA GLU A 27 4.34 3.76 21.88
C GLU A 27 4.57 2.36 21.27
N GLU A 28 4.49 1.29 22.06
CA GLU A 28 4.63 -0.09 21.58
C GLU A 28 3.58 -0.43 20.50
N ASN A 29 2.31 -0.06 20.73
CA ASN A 29 1.23 -0.33 19.79
C ASN A 29 1.36 0.49 18.48
N THR A 30 2.04 1.64 18.51
CA THR A 30 2.29 2.45 17.30
C THR A 30 3.47 1.88 16.50
N GLU A 31 4.52 1.43 17.18
CA GLU A 31 5.68 0.79 16.54
C GLU A 31 5.30 -0.53 15.84
N GLU A 32 4.46 -1.35 16.47
CA GLU A 32 3.94 -2.59 15.89
C GLU A 32 3.11 -2.31 14.62
N LEU A 33 2.17 -1.36 14.67
CA LEU A 33 1.36 -0.97 13.52
C LEU A 33 2.20 -0.43 12.34
N MET A 34 3.22 0.39 12.63
CA MET A 34 4.12 0.88 11.57
C MET A 34 4.97 -0.25 10.98
N SER A 35 5.38 -1.22 11.79
CA SER A 35 6.13 -2.39 11.33
C SER A 35 5.27 -3.23 10.38
N ASP A 36 4.03 -3.53 10.77
CA ASP A 36 3.08 -4.30 9.96
C ASP A 36 2.79 -3.59 8.63
N LEU A 37 2.53 -2.29 8.66
CA LEU A 37 2.31 -1.50 7.44
C LEU A 37 3.51 -1.55 6.49
N ASN A 38 4.74 -1.49 7.02
CA ASN A 38 5.94 -1.57 6.20
C ASN A 38 6.11 -2.96 5.56
N GLU A 39 5.85 -4.03 6.32
CA GLU A 39 5.90 -5.41 5.79
C GLU A 39 4.87 -5.59 4.67
N GLU A 40 3.64 -5.09 4.85
CA GLU A 40 2.62 -5.17 3.81
C GLU A 40 3.00 -4.36 2.56
N LYS A 41 3.66 -3.20 2.73
CA LYS A 41 4.19 -2.41 1.61
C LYS A 41 5.26 -3.16 0.84
N GLU A 42 6.20 -3.79 1.53
CA GLU A 42 7.24 -4.61 0.92
C GLU A 42 6.65 -5.81 0.17
N GLU A 43 5.64 -6.48 0.73
CA GLU A 43 4.91 -7.57 0.06
C GLU A 43 4.29 -7.08 -1.26
N LEU A 44 3.54 -5.97 -1.22
CA LEU A 44 2.87 -5.45 -2.42
C LEU A 44 3.87 -4.93 -3.47
N GLN A 45 5.00 -4.35 -3.04
CA GLN A 45 6.10 -4.00 -3.94
C GLN A 45 6.66 -5.24 -4.66
N ALA A 46 6.84 -6.34 -3.94
CA ALA A 46 7.30 -7.60 -4.55
C ALA A 46 6.28 -8.15 -5.54
N GLU A 47 4.97 -8.11 -5.21
CA GLU A 47 3.89 -8.52 -6.11
C GLU A 47 3.88 -7.68 -7.41
N LEU A 48 3.97 -6.35 -7.30
CA LEU A 48 4.03 -5.44 -8.45
C LEU A 48 5.25 -5.70 -9.33
N ASN A 49 6.44 -5.86 -8.73
CA ASN A 49 7.66 -6.16 -9.46
C ASN A 49 7.56 -7.49 -10.21
N ALA A 50 7.00 -8.52 -9.58
CA ALA A 50 6.78 -9.81 -10.22
C ALA A 50 5.80 -9.71 -11.40
N ALA A 51 4.72 -8.93 -11.25
CA ALA A 51 3.75 -8.69 -12.31
C ALA A 51 4.35 -7.91 -13.49
N MET A 52 5.16 -6.88 -13.23
CA MET A 52 5.88 -6.16 -14.28
C MET A 52 6.87 -7.06 -15.02
N ALA A 53 7.59 -7.94 -14.32
CA ALA A 53 8.48 -8.90 -14.96
C ALA A 53 7.72 -9.88 -15.88
N LYS A 54 6.55 -10.37 -15.44
CA LYS A 54 5.66 -11.20 -16.29
C LYS A 54 5.19 -10.44 -17.53
N LEU A 55 4.83 -9.17 -17.37
CA LEU A 55 4.44 -8.29 -18.47
C LEU A 55 5.57 -8.12 -19.48
N ASP A 56 6.79 -7.83 -19.01
CA ASP A 56 7.97 -7.68 -19.86
C ASP A 56 8.23 -8.95 -20.67
N MET A 57 8.14 -10.13 -20.04
CA MET A 57 8.26 -11.42 -20.74
C MET A 57 7.19 -11.62 -21.81
N LYS A 58 5.93 -11.26 -21.54
CA LYS A 58 4.86 -11.38 -22.54
C LYS A 58 5.03 -10.39 -23.68
N MET A 59 5.44 -9.15 -23.39
CA MET A 59 5.73 -8.13 -24.40
C MET A 59 6.90 -8.54 -25.31
N GLU A 60 7.93 -9.19 -24.76
CA GLU A 60 9.05 -9.74 -25.54
C GLU A 60 8.56 -10.84 -26.49
N LYS A 61 7.79 -11.80 -25.96
CA LYS A 61 7.19 -12.86 -26.78
C LYS A 61 6.32 -12.27 -27.90
N LEU A 62 5.47 -11.31 -27.58
CA LEU A 62 4.56 -10.70 -28.53
C LEU A 62 5.29 -9.88 -29.60
N SER A 63 6.38 -9.20 -29.24
CA SER A 63 7.27 -8.52 -30.19
C SER A 63 7.90 -9.51 -31.18
N ASN A 64 8.36 -10.67 -30.69
CA ASN A 64 8.87 -11.73 -31.57
C ASN A 64 7.76 -12.31 -32.46
N ASP A 65 6.54 -12.49 -31.93
CA ASP A 65 5.40 -12.98 -32.70
C ASP A 65 5.00 -11.99 -33.81
N ILE A 66 5.10 -10.67 -33.54
CA ILE A 66 4.87 -9.59 -34.53
C ILE A 66 5.87 -9.68 -35.69
N GLU A 67 7.16 -9.85 -35.40
CA GLU A 67 8.21 -9.94 -36.44
C GLU A 67 7.98 -11.10 -37.43
N ASN A 68 7.27 -12.15 -36.99
CA ASN A 68 7.00 -13.35 -37.77
C ASN A 68 5.56 -13.41 -38.32
N ALA A 69 4.71 -12.41 -38.03
CA ALA A 69 3.31 -12.41 -38.40
C ALA A 69 3.05 -11.91 -39.83
N THR A 70 1.91 -12.28 -40.39
CA THR A 70 1.36 -11.67 -41.61
C THR A 70 0.62 -10.37 -41.27
N ASP A 71 0.49 -9.45 -42.24
CA ASP A 71 -0.05 -8.09 -42.05
C ASP A 71 -1.38 -8.02 -41.23
N GLU A 72 -2.32 -8.95 -41.44
CA GLU A 72 -3.61 -8.95 -40.73
C GLU A 72 -3.48 -9.35 -39.25
N ASN A 73 -2.56 -10.26 -38.93
CA ASN A 73 -2.29 -10.69 -37.56
C ASN A 73 -1.37 -9.70 -36.84
N GLN A 74 -0.48 -9.05 -37.58
CA GLN A 74 0.44 -8.05 -37.06
C GLN A 74 -0.29 -6.91 -36.34
N THR A 75 -1.32 -6.33 -36.96
CA THR A 75 -2.09 -5.22 -36.33
C THR A 75 -2.71 -5.63 -35.00
N LYS A 76 -3.21 -6.87 -34.87
CA LYS A 76 -3.80 -7.35 -33.62
C LYS A 76 -2.74 -7.51 -32.52
N LEU A 77 -1.60 -8.08 -32.88
CA LEU A 77 -0.49 -8.28 -31.95
C LEU A 77 0.13 -6.95 -31.51
N GLU A 78 0.24 -5.97 -32.42
CA GLU A 78 0.70 -4.61 -32.11
C GLU A 78 -0.23 -3.90 -31.12
N ASN A 79 -1.55 -4.05 -31.29
CA ASN A 79 -2.52 -3.50 -30.34
C ASN A 79 -2.40 -4.16 -28.95
N GLU A 80 -2.28 -5.49 -28.90
CA GLU A 80 -2.06 -6.17 -27.62
C GLU A 80 -0.74 -5.74 -26.97
N LEU A 81 0.33 -5.53 -27.75
CA LEU A 81 1.61 -5.04 -27.24
C LEU A 81 1.47 -3.65 -26.61
N GLU A 82 0.73 -2.75 -27.26
CA GLU A 82 0.49 -1.41 -26.74
C GLU A 82 -0.34 -1.44 -25.45
N ASP A 83 -1.39 -2.26 -25.39
CA ASP A 83 -2.18 -2.46 -24.18
C ASP A 83 -1.32 -2.95 -23.01
N LEU A 84 -0.38 -3.87 -23.25
CA LEU A 84 0.54 -4.36 -22.23
C LEU A 84 1.53 -3.28 -21.76
N LYS A 85 2.02 -2.41 -22.65
CA LYS A 85 2.87 -1.28 -22.27
C LYS A 85 2.14 -0.29 -21.37
N VAL A 86 0.88 0.02 -21.69
CA VAL A 86 0.04 0.89 -20.85
C VAL A 86 -0.15 0.28 -19.46
N LYS A 87 -0.46 -1.01 -19.38
CA LYS A 87 -0.60 -1.73 -18.10
C LYS A 87 0.71 -1.73 -17.30
N ARG A 88 1.85 -1.96 -17.95
CA ARG A 88 3.18 -1.90 -17.32
C ARG A 88 3.47 -0.50 -16.77
N SER A 89 3.15 0.54 -17.55
CA SER A 89 3.31 1.93 -17.09
C SER A 89 2.45 2.22 -15.88
N LYS A 90 1.21 1.73 -15.85
CA LYS A 90 0.32 1.90 -14.71
C LYS A 90 0.89 1.24 -13.45
N LEU A 91 1.29 -0.03 -13.52
CA LEU A 91 1.89 -0.72 -12.37
C LEU A 91 3.16 -0.03 -11.85
N SER A 92 3.95 0.58 -12.75
CA SER A 92 5.11 1.39 -12.35
C SER A 92 4.71 2.62 -11.54
N MET A 93 3.59 3.27 -11.88
CA MET A 93 3.06 4.41 -11.11
C MET A 93 2.55 3.95 -9.75
N GLU A 94 1.77 2.86 -9.69
CA GLU A 94 1.29 2.29 -8.43
C GLU A 94 2.48 1.91 -7.50
N LEU A 95 3.57 1.38 -8.07
CA LEU A 95 4.78 1.05 -7.30
C LEU A 95 5.42 2.30 -6.67
N GLU A 96 5.45 3.41 -7.40
CA GLU A 96 5.96 4.69 -6.88
C GLU A 96 5.04 5.28 -5.81
N GLU A 97 3.73 5.04 -5.90
CA GLU A 97 2.73 5.54 -4.95
C GLU A 97 2.75 4.80 -3.59
N ILE A 98 3.16 3.53 -3.54
CA ILE A 98 3.25 2.74 -2.28
C ILE A 98 3.95 3.48 -1.13
N ALA A 99 5.04 4.18 -1.44
CA ALA A 99 5.81 4.88 -0.42
C ALA A 99 5.03 6.06 0.22
N ASN A 100 4.10 6.64 -0.53
CA ASN A 100 3.32 7.82 -0.12
C ASN A 100 2.01 7.47 0.59
N GLU A 101 1.56 6.21 0.53
CA GLU A 101 0.33 5.76 1.17
C GLU A 101 0.42 5.81 2.70
N THR A 102 -0.67 6.21 3.35
CA THR A 102 -0.78 6.25 4.81
C THR A 102 -1.52 5.01 5.31
N GLU A 103 -1.45 4.74 6.61
CA GLU A 103 -2.22 3.67 7.24
C GLU A 103 -3.73 3.77 6.93
N GLU A 104 -4.26 5.00 6.90
CA GLU A 104 -5.68 5.27 6.67
C GLU A 104 -6.12 4.92 5.23
N SER A 105 -5.26 5.14 4.22
CA SER A 105 -5.58 4.86 2.80
C SER A 105 -5.09 3.49 2.33
N TRP A 106 -4.23 2.84 3.12
CA TRP A 106 -3.51 1.64 2.71
C TRP A 106 -4.42 0.48 2.29
N ALA A 107 -5.49 0.21 3.05
CA ALA A 107 -6.39 -0.90 2.76
C ALA A 107 -7.07 -0.77 1.40
N ASP A 108 -7.52 0.45 1.06
CA ASP A 108 -8.19 0.75 -0.20
C ASP A 108 -7.21 0.70 -1.38
N PHE A 109 -6.01 1.27 -1.18
CA PHE A 109 -4.92 1.22 -2.14
C PHE A 109 -4.54 -0.24 -2.47
N LYS A 110 -4.23 -1.03 -1.44
CA LYS A 110 -3.86 -2.45 -1.55
C LYS A 110 -4.94 -3.27 -2.25
N SER A 111 -6.20 -3.04 -1.90
CA SER A 111 -7.34 -3.71 -2.55
C SER A 111 -7.45 -3.36 -4.04
N THR A 112 -7.25 -2.08 -4.38
CA THR A 112 -7.29 -1.60 -5.77
C THR A 112 -6.18 -2.24 -6.59
N VAL A 113 -4.93 -2.14 -6.13
CA VAL A 113 -3.77 -2.74 -6.81
C VAL A 113 -3.93 -4.25 -6.99
N ARG A 114 -4.35 -4.98 -5.94
CA ARG A 114 -4.53 -6.44 -6.03
C ARG A 114 -5.64 -6.84 -7.01
N SER A 115 -6.71 -6.05 -7.12
CA SER A 115 -7.74 -6.26 -8.12
C SER A 115 -7.19 -6.10 -9.54
N GLU A 116 -6.35 -5.09 -9.76
CA GLU A 116 -5.70 -4.86 -11.04
C GLU A 116 -4.69 -5.95 -11.41
N LEU A 117 -3.89 -6.40 -10.44
CA LEU A 117 -2.97 -7.52 -10.60
C LEU A 117 -3.72 -8.81 -10.98
N LYS A 118 -4.87 -9.06 -10.37
CA LYS A 118 -5.72 -10.21 -10.71
C LYS A 118 -6.27 -10.11 -12.12
N ALA A 119 -6.84 -8.96 -12.49
CA ALA A 119 -7.36 -8.73 -13.84
C ALA A 119 -6.25 -8.84 -14.90
N LEU A 120 -5.03 -8.44 -14.56
CA LEU A 120 -3.86 -8.58 -15.40
C LEU A 120 -3.49 -10.05 -15.61
N ASP A 121 -3.39 -10.84 -14.54
CA ASP A 121 -3.04 -12.26 -14.61
C ASP A 121 -4.07 -13.03 -15.46
N GLU A 122 -5.36 -12.75 -15.29
CA GLU A 122 -6.45 -13.31 -16.11
C GLU A 122 -6.35 -12.93 -17.59
N ALA A 123 -5.94 -11.69 -17.90
CA ALA A 123 -5.78 -11.23 -19.28
C ALA A 123 -4.50 -11.76 -19.96
N ILE A 124 -3.45 -12.01 -19.17
CA ILE A 124 -2.16 -12.51 -19.66
C ILE A 124 -2.20 -14.03 -19.86
N PHE A 125 -2.82 -14.75 -18.92
CA PHE A 125 -2.95 -16.21 -18.87
C PHE A 125 -4.42 -16.60 -18.76
N PRO A 126 -5.22 -16.45 -19.83
CA PRO A 126 -6.58 -16.97 -19.80
C PRO A 126 -6.52 -18.48 -19.58
N ASN A 127 -7.18 -18.97 -18.52
CA ASN A 127 -7.28 -20.41 -18.23
C ASN A 127 -7.81 -21.12 -19.49
N GLU A 128 -7.01 -22.01 -20.07
CA GLU A 128 -7.39 -22.91 -21.18
C GLU A 128 -8.39 -23.98 -20.74
#